data_AF-E3HNS8-F1
#
_entry.id   AF-E3HNS8-F1
#
_cell.length_a   1.000
_cell.length_b   1.000
_cell.length_c   1.000
_cell.angle_alpha   90.00
_cell.angle_beta   90.00
_cell.angle_gamma   90.00
#
_symmetry.space_group_name_H-M   'P 1'
#
loop_
_entity.id
_entity.type
_entity.pdbx_description
1 polymer ?
#
loop_
_entity_poly.entity_id
_entity_poly.type
_entity_poly.pdbx_seq_one_letter_code
_entity_poly.pdbx_strand_id
1 'polypeptide(L)'
;MNIENIKGRLAFLQEAEKLKSVLRSGFTSTGRPESTAEHSWRLCLMAMAFEDELAGLDMLKVLKLCVLHDLGEAIHGDVPAIEKHQHPDKSEQEKTDLLHLTRSLDETQRAGIMALWQEYEDAATPEAKAVKALDKLETILQHTQGQNPPDFDYGFNLTYGQKHTDADPLFALVRSVLDEKTRERMDPET
;
A
#
# COMPACT_ATOMS: atom_id res chain seq x y z
N MET A 1 -0.24 -16.99 27.66
CA MET A 1 -0.59 -15.61 27.26
C MET A 1 -1.22 -14.93 28.47
N ASN A 2 -0.68 -13.81 28.95
CA ASN A 2 -1.19 -13.12 30.13
C ASN A 2 -2.16 -11.98 29.73
N ILE A 3 -2.92 -11.46 30.69
CA ILE A 3 -3.93 -10.43 30.45
C ILE A 3 -3.33 -9.11 29.95
N GLU A 4 -2.10 -8.77 30.38
CA GLU A 4 -1.42 -7.54 29.97
C GLU A 4 -1.03 -7.57 28.49
N ASN A 5 -0.53 -8.71 27.97
CA ASN A 5 -0.27 -8.86 26.54
C ASN A 5 -1.56 -8.72 25.71
N ILE A 6 -2.69 -9.23 26.20
CA ILE A 6 -3.98 -9.08 25.52
C ILE A 6 -4.41 -7.60 25.49
N LYS A 7 -4.32 -6.89 26.62
CA LYS A 7 -4.61 -5.45 26.68
C LYS A 7 -3.72 -4.66 25.72
N GLY A 8 -2.42 -4.97 25.67
CA GLY A 8 -1.48 -4.33 24.75
C GLY A 8 -1.85 -4.50 23.27
N ARG A 9 -2.23 -5.72 22.88
CA ARG A 9 -2.73 -6.03 21.54
C ARG A 9 -4.03 -5.31 21.21
N LEU A 10 -4.98 -5.26 22.16
CA LEU A 10 -6.23 -4.54 21.96
C LEU A 10 -6.00 -3.03 21.84
N ALA A 11 -5.11 -2.45 22.66
CA ALA A 11 -4.73 -1.04 22.55
C ALA A 11 -4.07 -0.73 21.19
N PHE A 12 -3.20 -1.61 20.70
CA PHE A 12 -2.62 -1.48 19.36
C PHE A 12 -3.70 -1.47 18.28
N LEU A 13 -4.66 -2.41 18.32
CA LEU A 13 -5.74 -2.48 17.35
C LEU A 13 -6.69 -1.28 17.43
N GLN A 14 -6.94 -0.74 18.63
CA GLN A 14 -7.73 0.48 18.83
C GLN A 14 -7.07 1.69 18.18
N GLU A 15 -5.74 1.81 18.25
CA GLU A 15 -5.02 2.89 17.60
C GLU A 15 -4.92 2.69 16.09
N ALA A 16 -4.64 1.46 15.63
CA ALA A 16 -4.54 1.12 14.20
C ALA A 16 -5.85 1.33 13.44
N GLU A 17 -6.99 1.29 14.15
CA GLU A 17 -8.32 1.58 13.62
C GLU A 17 -8.40 2.91 12.86
N LYS A 18 -7.63 3.92 13.31
CA LYS A 18 -7.57 5.26 12.70
C LYS A 18 -7.24 5.23 11.22
N LEU A 19 -6.50 4.21 10.76
CA LEU A 19 -6.17 4.01 9.34
C LEU A 19 -7.42 3.96 8.44
N LYS A 20 -8.57 3.53 8.98
CA LYS A 20 -9.84 3.52 8.23
C LYS A 20 -10.34 4.91 7.83
N SER A 21 -9.90 5.94 8.54
CA SER A 21 -10.27 7.34 8.30
C SER A 21 -9.15 8.15 7.63
N VAL A 22 -8.00 7.54 7.37
CA VAL A 22 -6.93 8.16 6.57
C VAL A 22 -7.31 8.05 5.11
N LEU A 23 -7.64 9.17 4.47
CA LEU A 23 -8.06 9.21 3.07
C LEU A 23 -6.86 9.35 2.14
N ARG A 24 -6.90 8.65 1.01
CA ARG A 24 -5.91 8.74 -0.07
C ARG A 24 -6.43 9.62 -1.20
N SER A 25 -5.54 9.92 -2.15
CA SER A 25 -5.87 10.65 -3.38
C SER A 25 -6.70 9.84 -4.41
N GLY A 26 -6.80 8.51 -4.25
CA GLY A 26 -7.63 7.65 -5.10
C GLY A 26 -9.13 7.81 -4.82
N PHE A 27 -9.96 7.73 -5.86
CA PHE A 27 -11.42 7.81 -5.73
C PHE A 27 -12.06 6.48 -6.12
N THR A 28 -13.06 6.05 -5.34
CA THR A 28 -13.94 4.92 -5.67
C THR A 28 -14.75 5.18 -6.94
N SER A 29 -15.37 4.13 -7.50
CA SER A 29 -16.26 4.26 -8.68
C SER A 29 -17.52 5.10 -8.43
N THR A 30 -17.82 5.43 -7.17
CA THR A 30 -18.92 6.34 -6.78
C THR A 30 -18.43 7.74 -6.39
N GLY A 31 -17.15 8.05 -6.60
CA GLY A 31 -16.57 9.38 -6.36
C GLY A 31 -16.22 9.70 -4.91
N ARG A 32 -16.28 8.73 -4.00
CA ARG A 32 -15.77 8.89 -2.62
C ARG A 32 -14.25 8.66 -2.61
N PRO A 33 -13.44 9.48 -1.91
CA PRO A 33 -12.04 9.15 -1.66
C PRO A 33 -11.90 7.80 -0.94
N GLU A 34 -10.99 6.95 -1.39
CA GLU A 34 -10.66 5.71 -0.69
C GLU A 34 -9.90 6.00 0.61
N SER A 35 -9.89 5.05 1.54
CA SER A 35 -9.01 5.10 2.72
C SER A 35 -7.79 4.19 2.59
N THR A 36 -6.72 4.48 3.35
CA THR A 36 -5.51 3.62 3.40
C THR A 36 -5.83 2.19 3.85
N ALA A 37 -6.82 2.01 4.73
CA ALA A 37 -7.28 0.67 5.11
C ALA A 37 -8.00 -0.06 3.95
N GLU A 38 -8.78 0.65 3.14
CA GLU A 38 -9.45 0.08 1.95
C GLU A 38 -8.43 -0.31 0.87
N HIS A 39 -7.44 0.55 0.63
CA HIS A 39 -6.27 0.26 -0.21
C HIS A 39 -5.57 -1.03 0.24
N SER A 40 -5.16 -1.10 1.51
CA SER A 40 -4.46 -2.27 2.08
C SER A 40 -5.28 -3.57 1.97
N TRP A 41 -6.60 -3.48 2.16
CA TRP A 41 -7.51 -4.61 1.95
C TRP A 41 -7.52 -5.07 0.49
N ARG A 42 -7.66 -4.13 -0.45
CA ARG A 42 -7.73 -4.47 -1.89
C ARG A 42 -6.39 -4.95 -2.42
N LEU A 43 -5.28 -4.44 -1.88
CA LEU A 43 -3.93 -4.94 -2.15
C LEU A 43 -3.75 -6.40 -1.70
N CYS A 44 -4.27 -6.78 -0.52
CA CYS A 44 -4.29 -8.18 -0.10
C CYS A 44 -5.12 -9.05 -1.05
N LEU A 45 -6.29 -8.55 -1.46
CA LEU A 45 -7.15 -9.25 -2.41
C LEU A 45 -6.47 -9.43 -3.77
N MET A 46 -5.75 -8.41 -4.25
CA MET A 46 -4.94 -8.48 -5.47
C MET A 46 -3.84 -9.54 -5.33
N ALA A 47 -3.09 -9.56 -4.23
CA ALA A 47 -2.08 -10.59 -4.00
C ALA A 47 -2.65 -12.02 -4.01
N MET A 48 -3.83 -12.23 -3.43
CA MET A 48 -4.52 -13.54 -3.48
C MET A 48 -5.04 -13.87 -4.89
N ALA A 49 -5.48 -12.88 -5.66
CA ALA A 49 -5.98 -13.10 -7.02
C ALA A 49 -4.88 -13.49 -8.02
N PHE A 50 -3.62 -13.17 -7.72
CA PHE A 50 -2.44 -13.54 -8.51
C PHE A 50 -1.56 -14.59 -7.81
N GLU A 51 -2.07 -15.29 -6.78
CA GLU A 51 -1.27 -16.22 -5.96
C GLU A 51 -0.59 -17.33 -6.78
N ASP A 52 -1.25 -17.82 -7.83
CA ASP A 52 -0.74 -18.84 -8.74
C ASP A 52 0.44 -18.35 -9.59
N GLU A 53 0.46 -17.06 -9.94
CA GLU A 53 1.55 -16.40 -10.66
C GLU A 53 2.68 -15.93 -9.72
N LEU A 54 2.44 -15.89 -8.40
CA LEU A 54 3.43 -15.57 -7.35
C LEU A 54 4.13 -16.81 -6.78
N ALA A 55 4.14 -17.90 -7.55
CA ALA A 55 4.69 -19.19 -7.13
C ALA A 55 6.13 -19.07 -6.60
N GLY A 56 6.35 -19.58 -5.38
CA GLY A 56 7.66 -19.56 -4.71
C GLY A 56 7.84 -18.43 -3.70
N LEU A 57 6.90 -17.46 -3.65
CA LEU A 57 6.85 -16.48 -2.56
C LEU A 57 6.14 -17.05 -1.33
N ASP A 58 6.57 -16.62 -0.13
CA ASP A 58 5.80 -16.89 1.09
C ASP A 58 4.55 -16.00 1.13
N MET A 59 3.41 -16.55 0.75
CA MET A 59 2.14 -15.81 0.70
C MET A 59 1.67 -15.29 2.06
N LEU A 60 1.99 -15.97 3.17
CA LEU A 60 1.68 -15.43 4.50
C LEU A 60 2.50 -14.16 4.76
N LYS A 61 3.76 -14.13 4.31
CA LYS A 61 4.61 -12.95 4.41
C LYS A 61 4.14 -11.84 3.47
N VAL A 62 3.79 -12.15 2.22
CA VAL A 62 3.20 -11.19 1.25
C VAL A 62 1.99 -10.51 1.86
N LEU A 63 1.03 -11.26 2.40
CA LEU A 63 -0.18 -10.69 3.01
C LEU A 63 0.13 -9.84 4.25
N LYS A 64 1.11 -10.24 5.08
CA LYS A 64 1.54 -9.42 6.21
C LYS A 64 2.15 -8.09 5.75
N LEU A 65 2.98 -8.11 4.70
CA LEU A 65 3.55 -6.90 4.13
C LEU A 65 2.45 -5.99 3.57
N CYS A 66 1.48 -6.53 2.81
CA CYS A 66 0.32 -5.77 2.30
C CYS A 66 -0.47 -5.10 3.43
N VAL A 67 -0.70 -5.77 4.56
CA VAL A 67 -1.45 -5.18 5.69
C VAL A 67 -0.65 -4.13 6.45
N LEU A 68 0.67 -4.27 6.53
CA LEU A 68 1.52 -3.47 7.42
C LEU A 68 2.21 -2.27 6.74
N HIS A 69 2.30 -2.26 5.40
CA HIS A 69 3.16 -1.32 4.67
C HIS A 69 2.87 0.16 4.97
N ASP A 70 1.61 0.57 4.94
CA ASP A 70 1.16 1.94 5.21
C ASP A 70 0.60 2.10 6.63
N LEU A 71 0.85 1.15 7.54
CA LEU A 71 0.22 1.15 8.87
C LEU A 71 0.64 2.37 9.73
N GLY A 72 1.83 2.93 9.49
CA GLY A 72 2.30 4.16 10.15
C GLY A 72 1.42 5.39 9.86
N GLU A 73 0.74 5.42 8.70
CA GLU A 73 -0.12 6.54 8.29
C GLU A 73 -1.30 6.77 9.24
N ALA A 74 -1.63 5.79 10.11
CA ALA A 74 -2.62 5.96 11.17
C ALA A 74 -2.31 7.11 12.15
N ILE A 75 -1.06 7.60 12.21
CA ILE A 75 -0.63 8.67 13.12
C ILE A 75 -0.65 10.05 12.44
N HIS A 76 0.06 10.22 11.31
CA HIS A 76 0.18 11.53 10.62
C HIS A 76 -0.50 11.60 9.25
N GLY A 77 -1.18 10.55 8.81
CA GLY A 77 -1.95 10.51 7.56
C GLY A 77 -1.15 10.06 6.33
N ASP A 78 -1.86 9.90 5.21
CA ASP A 78 -1.29 9.59 3.89
C ASP A 78 -0.65 10.85 3.28
N VAL A 79 0.46 10.64 2.59
CA VAL A 79 1.08 11.68 1.75
C VAL A 79 0.96 11.22 0.30
N PRO A 80 0.18 11.94 -0.54
CA PRO A 80 -0.07 11.55 -1.92
C PRO A 80 1.21 11.26 -2.71
N ALA A 81 1.15 10.26 -3.59
CA ALA A 81 2.30 9.84 -4.38
C ALA A 81 2.89 10.97 -5.25
N ILE A 82 2.03 11.88 -5.73
CA ILE A 82 2.41 13.08 -6.50
C ILE A 82 3.22 14.09 -5.67
N GLU A 83 2.98 14.16 -4.36
CA GLU A 83 3.61 15.11 -3.43
C GLU A 83 4.87 14.54 -2.76
N LYS A 84 5.17 13.25 -2.94
CA LYS A 84 6.25 12.54 -2.22
C LYS A 84 7.62 13.24 -2.29
N HIS A 85 7.93 13.92 -3.40
CA HIS A 85 9.18 14.67 -3.58
C HIS A 85 9.31 15.90 -2.66
N GLN A 86 8.20 16.40 -2.11
CA GLN A 86 8.14 17.53 -1.18
C GLN A 86 8.32 17.10 0.28
N HIS A 87 8.33 15.78 0.54
CA HIS A 87 8.45 15.19 1.87
C HIS A 87 9.66 14.23 1.93
N PRO A 88 10.91 14.75 1.87
CA PRO A 88 12.12 13.94 1.85
C PRO A 88 12.28 13.07 3.11
N ASP A 89 11.72 13.51 4.24
CA ASP A 89 11.78 12.80 5.52
C ASP A 89 10.61 11.84 5.76
N LYS A 90 9.78 11.56 4.73
CA LYS A 90 8.55 10.72 4.86
C LYS A 90 8.84 9.36 5.49
N SER A 91 9.89 8.66 5.05
CA SER A 91 10.20 7.31 5.54
C SER A 91 10.64 7.31 7.02
N GLU A 92 11.43 8.30 7.46
CA GLU A 92 11.78 8.44 8.88
C GLU A 92 10.57 8.86 9.75
N GLN A 93 9.64 9.65 9.20
CA GLN A 93 8.39 9.97 9.86
C GLN A 93 7.52 8.72 10.03
N GLU A 94 7.29 7.96 8.97
CA GLU A 94 6.51 6.72 9.01
C GLU A 94 7.10 5.67 9.94
N LYS A 95 8.43 5.57 10.00
CA LYS A 95 9.14 4.74 10.97
C LYS A 95 8.85 5.16 12.40
N THR A 96 8.90 6.46 12.67
CA THR A 96 8.59 7.02 13.99
C THR A 96 7.13 6.77 14.37
N ASP A 97 6.24 6.87 13.40
CA ASP A 97 4.80 6.65 13.57
C ASP A 97 4.48 5.20 13.86
N LEU A 98 5.10 4.27 13.12
CA LEU A 98 4.94 2.85 13.36
C LEU A 98 5.54 2.43 14.71
N LEU A 99 6.67 3.03 15.11
CA LEU A 99 7.24 2.84 16.46
C LEU A 99 6.29 3.33 17.56
N HIS A 100 5.59 4.45 17.33
CA HIS A 100 4.59 4.98 18.24
C HIS A 100 3.36 4.07 18.29
N LEU A 101 2.85 3.63 17.14
CA LEU A 101 1.66 2.81 17.02
C LEU A 101 1.85 1.44 17.68
N THR A 102 3.02 0.83 17.53
CA THR A 102 3.34 -0.51 18.07
C THR A 102 3.76 -0.51 19.55
N ARG A 103 3.79 0.66 20.22
CA ARG A 103 4.34 0.81 21.59
C ARG A 103 3.66 -0.04 22.67
N SER A 104 2.41 -0.43 22.46
CA SER A 104 1.63 -1.23 23.42
C SER A 104 1.84 -2.73 23.24
N LEU A 105 2.51 -3.17 22.17
CA LEU A 105 2.81 -4.58 21.92
C LEU A 105 4.01 -5.05 22.74
N ASP A 106 4.11 -6.36 22.95
CA ASP A 106 5.33 -6.95 23.47
C ASP A 106 6.48 -6.82 22.46
N GLU A 107 7.72 -6.85 22.96
CA GLU A 107 8.92 -6.58 22.15
C GLU A 107 9.05 -7.52 20.95
N THR A 108 8.65 -8.79 21.08
CA THR A 108 8.75 -9.75 19.98
C THR A 108 7.79 -9.39 18.84
N GLN A 109 6.55 -9.03 19.17
CA GLN A 109 5.57 -8.60 18.17
C GLN A 109 5.97 -7.29 17.52
N ARG A 110 6.40 -6.32 18.34
CA ARG A 110 6.86 -5.01 17.88
C ARG A 110 8.04 -5.15 16.90
N ALA A 111 9.08 -5.88 17.28
CA ALA A 111 10.24 -6.12 16.44
C ALA A 111 9.85 -6.81 15.12
N GLY A 112 8.93 -7.78 15.15
CA GLY A 112 8.44 -8.45 13.95
C GLY A 112 7.73 -7.52 12.97
N ILE A 113 6.87 -6.62 13.46
CA ILE A 113 6.18 -5.64 12.61
C ILE A 113 7.18 -4.64 12.03
N MET A 114 8.08 -4.10 12.85
CA MET A 114 9.10 -3.16 12.39
C MET A 114 10.03 -3.77 11.34
N ALA A 115 10.41 -5.04 11.51
CA ALA A 115 11.24 -5.75 10.53
C ALA A 115 10.54 -5.93 9.18
N LEU A 116 9.26 -6.30 9.18
CA LEU A 116 8.47 -6.42 7.95
C LEU A 116 8.29 -5.07 7.24
N TRP A 117 8.00 -4.01 7.99
CA TRP A 117 7.88 -2.67 7.43
C TRP A 117 9.20 -2.19 6.82
N GLN A 118 10.32 -2.37 7.53
CA GLN A 118 11.64 -1.99 7.00
C GLN A 118 11.99 -2.81 5.75
N GLU A 119 11.65 -4.10 5.73
CA GLU A 119 11.86 -4.97 4.57
C GLU A 119 11.09 -4.47 3.33
N TYR A 120 9.84 -4.01 3.51
CA TYR A 120 9.03 -3.39 2.48
C TYR A 120 9.61 -2.05 2.00
N GLU A 121 10.09 -1.22 2.92
CA GLU A 121 10.69 0.06 2.58
C GLU A 121 11.97 -0.09 1.75
N ASP A 122 12.82 -1.04 2.14
CA ASP A 122 14.07 -1.33 1.44
C ASP A 122 13.87 -2.18 0.18
N ALA A 123 12.67 -2.72 -0.04
CA ALA A 123 12.38 -3.73 -1.06
C ALA A 123 13.42 -4.88 -1.05
N ALA A 124 13.75 -5.36 0.16
CA ALA A 124 14.94 -6.18 0.41
C ALA A 124 14.78 -7.65 -0.01
N THR A 125 13.55 -8.16 -0.07
CA THR A 125 13.23 -9.57 -0.36
C THR A 125 12.36 -9.71 -1.61
N PRO A 126 12.26 -10.92 -2.19
CA PRO A 126 11.31 -11.19 -3.27
C PRO A 126 9.87 -10.81 -2.89
N GLU A 127 9.41 -11.15 -1.68
CA GLU A 127 8.07 -10.78 -1.20
C GLU A 127 7.90 -9.27 -1.09
N ALA A 128 8.87 -8.56 -0.52
CA ALA A 128 8.82 -7.10 -0.41
C ALA A 128 8.81 -6.41 -1.78
N LYS A 129 9.60 -6.89 -2.74
CA LYS A 129 9.60 -6.38 -4.12
C LYS A 129 8.25 -6.62 -4.81
N ALA A 130 7.69 -7.81 -4.64
CA ALA A 130 6.37 -8.14 -5.17
C ALA A 130 5.29 -7.22 -4.59
N VAL A 131 5.26 -7.06 -3.27
CA VAL A 131 4.28 -6.17 -2.61
C VAL A 131 4.48 -4.71 -3.02
N LYS A 132 5.74 -4.25 -3.18
CA LYS A 132 6.03 -2.89 -3.69
C LYS A 132 5.51 -2.70 -5.11
N ALA A 133 5.60 -3.70 -5.98
CA ALA A 133 5.04 -3.63 -7.32
C ALA A 133 3.51 -3.65 -7.31
N LEU A 134 2.92 -4.60 -6.57
CA LEU A 134 1.46 -4.73 -6.42
C LEU A 134 0.83 -3.46 -5.84
N ASP A 135 1.46 -2.80 -4.85
CA ASP A 135 1.00 -1.52 -4.29
C ASP A 135 0.86 -0.43 -5.37
N LYS A 136 1.81 -0.33 -6.29
CA LYS A 136 1.75 0.64 -7.41
C LYS A 136 0.67 0.25 -8.41
N LEU A 137 0.57 -1.04 -8.73
CA LEU A 137 -0.44 -1.53 -9.67
C LEU A 137 -1.86 -1.37 -9.13
N GLU A 138 -2.07 -1.61 -7.83
CA GLU A 138 -3.34 -1.39 -7.15
C GLU A 138 -3.76 0.07 -7.27
N THR A 139 -2.84 1.00 -6.94
CA THR A 139 -3.10 2.45 -7.04
C THR A 139 -3.51 2.84 -8.47
N ILE A 140 -2.78 2.36 -9.49
CA ILE A 140 -3.12 2.64 -10.90
C ILE A 140 -4.48 2.04 -11.26
N LEU A 141 -4.76 0.81 -10.83
CA LEU A 141 -6.05 0.16 -11.07
C LEU A 141 -7.19 0.97 -10.44
N GLN A 142 -7.03 1.46 -9.20
CA GLN A 142 -7.99 2.34 -8.55
C GLN A 142 -8.23 3.61 -9.37
N HIS A 143 -7.16 4.27 -9.85
CA HIS A 143 -7.28 5.45 -10.71
C HIS A 143 -8.05 5.16 -12.00
N THR A 144 -7.83 4.01 -12.65
CA THR A 144 -8.56 3.69 -13.91
C THR A 144 -10.04 3.35 -13.69
N GLN A 145 -10.43 2.98 -12.47
CA GLN A 145 -11.81 2.63 -12.11
C GLN A 145 -12.57 3.79 -11.44
N GLY A 146 -11.85 4.70 -10.79
CA GLY A 146 -12.40 5.76 -9.97
C GLY A 146 -13.17 6.82 -10.73
N GLN A 147 -14.20 7.38 -10.10
CA GLN A 147 -14.79 8.64 -10.53
C GLN A 147 -13.91 9.78 -10.03
N ASN A 148 -12.77 9.96 -10.70
CA ASN A 148 -11.79 10.99 -10.38
C ASN A 148 -12.29 12.39 -10.74
N PRO A 149 -11.79 13.44 -10.08
CA PRO A 149 -12.13 14.82 -10.42
C PRO A 149 -11.66 15.19 -11.85
N PRO A 150 -12.25 16.23 -12.46
CA PRO A 150 -11.95 16.62 -13.85
C PRO A 150 -10.49 16.98 -14.13
N ASP A 151 -9.75 17.41 -13.11
CA ASP A 151 -8.34 17.82 -13.17
C ASP A 151 -7.37 16.69 -12.79
N PHE A 152 -7.85 15.45 -12.67
CA PHE A 152 -7.01 14.30 -12.35
C PHE A 152 -5.96 14.02 -13.43
N ASP A 153 -4.68 13.99 -13.04
CA ASP A 153 -3.56 13.69 -13.95
C ASP A 153 -3.37 12.17 -14.14
N TYR A 154 -4.06 11.61 -15.13
CA TYR A 154 -3.83 10.22 -15.54
C TYR A 154 -2.44 9.97 -16.13
N GLY A 155 -1.76 10.99 -16.65
CA GLY A 155 -0.41 10.87 -17.20
C GLY A 155 0.61 10.42 -16.14
N PHE A 156 0.39 10.80 -14.88
CA PHE A 156 1.16 10.33 -13.73
C PHE A 156 1.26 8.80 -13.68
N ASN A 157 0.13 8.09 -13.90
CA ASN A 157 0.08 6.64 -13.84
C ASN A 157 1.11 5.98 -14.74
N LEU A 158 1.34 6.54 -15.94
CA LEU A 158 2.22 5.96 -16.96
C LEU A 158 3.69 5.94 -16.55
N THR A 159 4.10 6.70 -15.54
CA THR A 159 5.49 6.71 -15.04
C THR A 159 5.61 6.24 -13.60
N TYR A 160 4.53 6.36 -12.82
CA TYR A 160 4.49 5.97 -11.42
C TYR A 160 4.86 4.49 -11.24
N GLY A 161 5.82 4.21 -10.36
CA GLY A 161 6.14 2.84 -9.96
C GLY A 161 6.87 1.97 -11.00
N GLN A 162 7.21 2.48 -12.19
CA GLN A 162 7.85 1.70 -13.28
C GLN A 162 9.07 0.89 -12.81
N LYS A 163 9.95 1.51 -12.02
CA LYS A 163 11.14 0.82 -11.47
C LYS A 163 10.84 -0.46 -10.67
N HIS A 164 9.62 -0.57 -10.12
CA HIS A 164 9.18 -1.74 -9.35
C HIS A 164 8.41 -2.72 -10.23
N THR A 165 7.56 -2.23 -11.15
CA THR A 165 6.75 -3.08 -12.02
C THR A 165 7.56 -3.73 -13.14
N ASP A 166 8.55 -3.03 -13.69
CA ASP A 166 9.32 -3.49 -14.85
C ASP A 166 10.41 -4.50 -14.47
N ALA A 167 10.67 -4.65 -13.16
CA ALA A 167 11.68 -5.55 -12.62
C ALA A 167 11.26 -7.04 -12.68
N ASP A 168 9.98 -7.32 -12.92
CA ASP A 168 9.42 -8.67 -12.98
C ASP A 168 8.48 -8.81 -14.21
N PRO A 169 8.60 -9.88 -15.02
CA PRO A 169 7.75 -10.07 -16.19
C PRO A 169 6.24 -10.09 -15.90
N LEU A 170 5.82 -10.63 -14.76
CA LEU A 170 4.40 -10.67 -14.37
C LEU A 170 3.88 -9.25 -14.16
N PHE A 171 4.59 -8.46 -13.33
CA PHE A 171 4.15 -7.11 -13.00
C PHE A 171 4.25 -6.17 -14.20
N ALA A 172 5.21 -6.37 -15.09
CA ALA A 172 5.30 -5.65 -16.36
C ALA A 172 4.08 -5.94 -17.27
N LEU A 173 3.62 -7.20 -17.30
CA LEU A 173 2.42 -7.57 -18.06
C LEU A 173 1.15 -6.95 -17.47
N VAL A 174 0.94 -7.06 -16.15
CA VAL A 174 -0.20 -6.42 -15.46
C VAL A 174 -0.17 -4.91 -15.71
N ARG A 175 1.02 -4.29 -15.61
CA ARG A 175 1.23 -2.87 -15.89
C ARG A 175 0.81 -2.49 -17.30
N SER A 176 1.17 -3.29 -18.31
CA SER A 176 0.83 -2.99 -19.70
C SER A 176 -0.68 -2.86 -19.93
N VAL A 177 -1.47 -3.71 -19.29
CA VAL A 177 -2.94 -3.67 -19.32
C VAL A 177 -3.46 -2.42 -18.61
N LEU A 178 -2.88 -2.05 -17.46
CA LEU A 178 -3.27 -0.84 -16.73
C LEU A 178 -2.87 0.45 -17.45
N ASP A 179 -1.76 0.44 -18.19
CA ASP A 179 -1.33 1.58 -19.02
C ASP A 179 -2.28 1.79 -20.20
N GLU A 180 -2.78 0.71 -20.83
CA GLU A 180 -3.83 0.81 -21.84
C GLU A 180 -5.09 1.45 -21.26
N LYS A 181 -5.58 0.95 -20.12
CA LYS A 181 -6.72 1.55 -19.41
C LYS A 181 -6.50 3.00 -19.00
N THR A 182 -5.27 3.34 -18.61
CA THR A 182 -4.90 4.72 -18.29
C THR A 182 -5.05 5.62 -19.52
N ARG A 183 -4.58 5.17 -20.70
CA ARG A 183 -4.71 5.92 -21.95
C ARG A 183 -6.17 6.09 -22.37
N GLU A 184 -7.01 5.06 -22.23
CA GLU A 184 -8.46 5.17 -22.45
C GLU A 184 -9.12 6.25 -21.57
N ARG A 185 -8.64 6.41 -20.32
CA ARG A 185 -9.15 7.45 -19.40
C ARG A 185 -8.64 8.86 -19.73
N MET A 186 -7.49 8.97 -20.39
CA MET A 186 -6.94 10.25 -20.85
C MET A 186 -7.70 10.80 -22.07
N ASP A 187 -8.20 9.91 -22.94
CA ASP A 187 -8.94 10.27 -24.15
C ASP A 187 -10.24 9.45 -24.28
N PRO A 188 -11.29 9.82 -23.53
CA PRO A 188 -12.53 9.05 -23.48
C PRO A 188 -13.38 9.10 -24.77
N GLU A 189 -12.91 9.78 -25.83
CA GLU A 189 -13.58 9.82 -27.15
C GLU A 189 -13.08 8.74 -28.14
N THR A 190 -12.16 7.87 -27.71
CA THR A 190 -11.71 6.67 -28.46
C THR A 190 -12.38 5.39 -27.97
#